data_AF-A0A963S451-F1
#
_entry.id   AF-A0A963S451-F1
#
_cell.length_a   1.000
_cell.length_b   1.000
_cell.length_c   1.000
_cell.angle_alpha   90.00
_cell.angle_beta   90.00
_cell.angle_gamma   90.00
#
_symmetry.space_group_name_H-M   'P 1'
#
loop_
_entity.id
_entity.type
_entity.pdbx_description
1 polymer ?
#
loop_
_entity_poly.entity_id
_entity_poly.type
_entity_poly.pdbx_seq_one_letter_code
_entity_poly.pdbx_strand_id
1 'polypeptide(L)'
;FNVFLRDRFTCQYCGATEDLTFDHVIPRALGGQTTWDNVVAACSPCNLRKGGYLPRDIGMHPMQKPYKPSVSDLHSNGRLFPPNYLHDSWLDFLYWDTELEP
;
A
#
# COMPACT_ATOMS: atom_id res chain seq x y z
N PHE A 1 2.16 6.12 -3.53
CA PHE A 1 0.93 6.50 -2.82
C PHE A 1 -0.19 5.50 -3.01
N ASN A 2 -0.52 5.09 -4.25
CA ASN A 2 -1.62 4.15 -4.47
C ASN A 2 -1.47 2.80 -3.75
N VAL A 3 -0.25 2.31 -3.48
CA VAL A 3 -0.03 1.17 -2.57
C VAL A 3 -0.43 1.52 -1.14
N PHE A 4 -0.03 2.68 -0.61
CA PHE A 4 -0.48 3.14 0.71
C PHE A 4 -1.99 3.31 0.77
N LEU A 5 -2.63 3.89 -0.25
CA LEU A 5 -4.08 4.02 -0.27
C LEU A 5 -4.80 2.67 -0.39
N ARG A 6 -4.30 1.75 -1.23
CA ARG A 6 -4.77 0.36 -1.29
C ARG A 6 -4.72 -0.29 0.09
N ASP A 7 -3.62 -0.06 0.80
CA ASP A 7 -3.33 -0.60 2.14
C ASP A 7 -3.83 0.32 3.27
N ARG A 8 -4.67 1.32 2.93
CA ARG A 8 -5.34 2.25 3.85
C ARG A 8 -4.39 2.97 4.82
N PHE A 9 -3.20 3.31 4.37
CA PHE A 9 -2.15 3.92 5.20
C PHE A 9 -1.90 3.13 6.49
N THR A 10 -1.91 1.80 6.36
CA THR A 10 -1.62 0.88 7.46
C THR A 10 -0.54 -0.10 7.05
N CYS A 11 0.40 -0.36 7.97
CA CYS A 11 1.37 -1.42 7.83
C CYS A 11 0.64 -2.75 7.71
N GLN A 12 0.88 -3.47 6.61
CA GLN A 12 0.22 -4.74 6.36
C GLN A 12 0.66 -5.86 7.31
N TYR A 13 1.71 -5.68 8.11
CA TYR A 13 2.16 -6.70 9.06
C TYR A 13 1.64 -6.49 10.49
N CYS A 14 1.48 -5.24 10.94
CA CYS A 14 1.11 -4.95 12.33
C CYS A 14 -0.01 -3.92 12.51
N GLY A 15 -0.47 -3.28 11.44
CA GLY A 15 -1.53 -2.26 11.49
C GLY A 15 -1.08 -0.85 11.88
N ALA A 16 0.20 -0.62 12.20
CA ALA A 16 0.71 0.72 12.49
C ALA A 16 0.48 1.69 11.32
N THR A 17 0.18 2.96 11.62
CA THR A 17 -0.13 3.99 10.61
C THR A 17 1.02 4.98 10.36
N GLU A 18 2.07 4.90 11.18
CA GLU A 18 3.21 5.82 11.15
C GLU A 18 4.43 5.17 10.50
N ASP A 19 5.34 6.02 10.01
CA ASP A 19 6.64 5.63 9.46
C ASP A 19 6.55 4.50 8.41
N LEU A 20 5.60 4.66 7.49
CA LEU A 20 5.31 3.68 6.45
C LEU A 20 6.31 3.75 5.31
N THR A 21 6.72 2.57 4.89
CA THR A 21 7.64 2.29 3.77
C THR A 21 7.00 1.27 2.84
N PHE A 22 7.65 1.00 1.71
CA PHE A 22 7.31 -0.12 0.85
C PHE A 22 8.15 -1.34 1.19
N ASP A 23 7.50 -2.49 1.33
CA ASP A 23 8.15 -3.78 1.47
C ASP A 23 7.81 -4.68 0.28
N HIS A 24 8.80 -5.45 -0.18
CA HIS A 24 8.64 -6.50 -1.18
C HIS A 24 8.34 -7.82 -0.48
N VAL A 25 7.11 -8.33 -0.63
CA VAL A 25 6.64 -9.58 -0.02
C VAL A 25 7.58 -10.75 -0.36
N ILE A 26 7.98 -10.87 -1.63
CA ILE A 26 9.15 -11.63 -2.06
C ILE A 26 10.33 -10.64 -2.11
N PRO A 27 11.38 -10.80 -1.28
CA PRO A 27 12.54 -9.91 -1.26
C PRO A 27 13.22 -9.79 -2.63
N ARG A 28 13.76 -8.60 -2.95
CA ARG A 28 14.50 -8.37 -4.21
C ARG A 28 15.69 -9.31 -4.37
N ALA A 29 16.39 -9.65 -3.28
CA ALA A 29 17.50 -10.59 -3.28
C ALA A 29 17.11 -12.01 -3.73
N LEU A 30 15.81 -12.36 -3.65
CA LEU A 30 15.24 -13.62 -4.10
C LEU A 30 14.52 -13.48 -5.45
N GLY A 31 14.77 -12.39 -6.20
CA GLY A 31 14.16 -12.13 -7.50
C GLY A 31 12.78 -11.47 -7.43
N GLY A 32 12.36 -10.98 -6.27
CA GLY A 32 11.10 -10.26 -6.11
C GLY A 32 11.07 -8.94 -6.87
N GLN A 33 10.04 -8.77 -7.71
CA GLN A 33 9.88 -7.60 -8.57
C GLN A 33 9.08 -6.49 -7.88
N THR A 34 9.29 -5.24 -8.30
CA THR A 34 8.46 -4.11 -7.86
C THR A 34 7.16 -4.08 -8.66
N THR A 35 6.19 -4.89 -8.25
CA THR A 35 4.87 -5.02 -8.89
C THR A 35 3.75 -4.92 -7.86
N TRP A 36 2.54 -4.68 -8.34
CA TRP A 36 1.34 -4.64 -7.51
C TRP A 36 1.14 -5.90 -6.67
N ASP A 37 1.48 -7.05 -7.24
CA ASP A 37 1.34 -8.38 -6.63
C ASP A 37 2.48 -8.75 -5.68
N ASN A 38 3.44 -7.85 -5.48
CA ASN A 38 4.60 -8.11 -4.62
C ASN A 38 4.97 -6.97 -3.67
N VAL A 39 4.33 -5.81 -3.75
CA VAL A 39 4.64 -4.67 -2.87
C VAL A 39 3.48 -4.35 -1.95
N VAL A 40 3.78 -4.13 -0.67
CA VAL A 40 2.84 -3.73 0.40
C VAL A 40 3.38 -2.56 1.20
N ALA A 41 2.50 -1.87 1.92
CA ALA A 41 2.84 -0.91 2.94
C ALA A 41 3.37 -1.61 4.20
N ALA A 42 4.49 -1.17 4.74
CA ALA A 42 5.06 -1.70 5.97
C ALA A 42 5.72 -0.58 6.80
N CYS A 43 5.48 -0.53 8.10
CA CYS A 43 6.24 0.39 8.95
C CYS A 43 7.72 -0.01 8.98
N SER A 44 8.63 0.94 9.18
CA SER A 44 10.09 0.67 9.19
C SER A 44 10.49 -0.48 10.14
N PRO A 45 9.94 -0.62 11.37
CA PRO A 45 10.27 -1.76 12.23
C PRO A 45 9.89 -3.12 11.65
N CYS A 46 8.69 -3.24 11.04
CA CYS A 46 8.27 -4.49 10.41
C CYS A 46 9.06 -4.77 9.13
N ASN A 47 9.32 -3.75 8.32
CA ASN A 47 10.11 -3.89 7.10
C ASN A 47 11.54 -4.37 7.44
N LEU A 48 12.18 -3.76 8.44
CA LEU A 48 13.49 -4.17 8.93
C LEU A 48 13.47 -5.60 9.50
N ARG A 49 12.46 -5.95 10.31
CA ARG A 49 12.31 -7.29 10.88
C ARG A 49 12.13 -8.36 9.81
N LYS A 50 11.34 -8.07 8.76
CA LYS A 50 11.16 -9.01 7.65
C LYS A 50 12.44 -9.14 6.82
N GLY A 51 13.10 -8.01 6.53
CA GLY A 51 14.36 -7.96 5.79
C GLY A 51 14.32 -8.84 4.53
N GLY A 52 15.30 -9.74 4.43
CA GLY A 52 15.46 -10.67 3.31
C GLY A 52 14.68 -11.99 3.41
N TYR A 53 13.79 -12.16 4.39
CA TYR A 53 13.01 -13.39 4.57
C TYR A 53 11.69 -13.35 3.81
N LEU A 54 11.19 -14.54 3.43
CA LEU A 54 9.82 -14.66 2.95
C LEU A 54 8.86 -14.64 4.15
N PRO A 55 7.66 -14.06 4.00
CA PRO A 55 6.61 -14.05 5.02
C PRO A 55 6.41 -15.38 5.73
N ARG A 56 6.36 -16.47 4.95
CA ARG A 56 6.14 -17.84 5.44
C ARG A 56 7.27 -18.37 6.32
N ASP A 57 8.49 -17.88 6.13
CA ASP A 57 9.67 -18.40 6.84
C ASP A 57 9.77 -17.83 8.26
N ILE A 58 9.15 -16.67 8.51
CA ILE A 58 9.20 -15.96 9.79
C ILE A 58 7.82 -15.63 10.38
N GLY A 59 6.75 -16.16 9.78
CA GLY A 59 5.36 -15.93 10.21
C GLY A 59 4.86 -14.49 10.07
N MET A 60 5.47 -13.68 9.19
CA MET A 60 5.08 -12.28 8.95
C MET A 60 4.26 -12.16 7.67
N HIS A 61 3.00 -12.58 7.73
CA HIS A 61 2.08 -12.49 6.60
C HIS A 61 1.41 -11.11 6.53
N PRO A 62 1.29 -10.50 5.35
CA PRO A 62 0.51 -9.28 5.22
C PRO A 62 -0.97 -9.60 5.46
N MET A 63 -1.68 -8.68 6.14
CA MET A 63 -3.12 -8.78 6.43
C MET A 63 -3.95 -8.95 5.16
N GLN A 64 -3.52 -8.31 4.07
CA GLN A 64 -4.08 -8.50 2.74
C GLN A 64 -2.97 -8.90 1.76
N LYS A 65 -3.25 -9.91 0.93
CA LYS A 65 -2.35 -10.30 -0.15
C LYS A 65 -2.18 -9.11 -1.12
N PRO A 66 -0.95 -8.77 -1.54
CA PRO A 66 -0.74 -7.72 -2.53
C PRO A 66 -1.52 -8.01 -3.83
N TYR A 67 -2.13 -6.97 -4.38
CA TYR A 67 -2.92 -7.02 -5.60
C TYR A 67 -2.88 -5.67 -6.31
N LYS A 68 -3.21 -5.67 -7.61
CA LYS A 68 -3.46 -4.46 -8.39
C LYS A 68 -4.88 -3.96 -8.11
N PRO A 69 -5.05 -2.80 -7.44
CA PRO A 69 -6.38 -2.27 -7.18
C PRO A 69 -7.03 -1.76 -8.47
N SER A 70 -8.35 -1.88 -8.55
CA SER A 70 -9.15 -1.14 -9.53
C SER A 70 -9.30 0.32 -9.11
N VAL A 71 -9.78 1.16 -10.04
CA VAL A 71 -10.12 2.57 -9.75
C VAL A 71 -11.18 2.65 -8.65
N SER A 72 -12.21 1.80 -8.72
CA SER A 72 -13.27 1.71 -7.70
C SER A 72 -12.73 1.33 -6.32
N ASP A 73 -11.73 0.45 -6.23
CA ASP A 73 -11.09 0.08 -4.96
C ASP A 73 -10.39 1.30 -4.34
N LEU A 74 -9.63 2.04 -5.15
CA LEU A 74 -8.93 3.23 -4.68
C LEU A 74 -9.90 4.34 -4.26
N HIS A 75 -10.97 4.57 -5.01
CA HIS A 75 -12.02 5.54 -4.63
C HIS A 75 -12.71 5.13 -3.32
N SER A 76 -13.01 3.84 -3.17
CA SER A 76 -13.68 3.31 -1.97
C SER A 76 -12.79 3.39 -0.73
N ASN A 77 -11.49 3.11 -0.85
CA ASN A 77 -10.54 3.33 0.22
C ASN A 77 -10.32 4.83 0.50
N GLY A 78 -10.31 5.69 -0.53
CA GLY A 78 -10.15 7.14 -0.37
C GLY A 78 -11.26 7.78 0.46
N ARG A 79 -12.51 7.30 0.27
CA ARG A 79 -13.68 7.74 1.06
C ARG A 79 -13.60 7.45 2.56
N LEU A 80 -12.65 6.61 3.01
CA LEU A 80 -12.43 6.32 4.43
C LEU A 80 -11.62 7.41 5.15
N PHE A 81 -11.04 8.35 4.42
CA PHE A 81 -10.19 9.40 4.96
C PHE A 81 -10.87 10.78 4.87
N PRO A 82 -10.64 11.66 5.85
CA PRO A 82 -11.24 12.99 5.82
C PRO A 82 -10.71 13.82 4.63
N PRO A 83 -11.44 14.87 4.22
CA PRO A 83 -10.96 15.81 3.22
C PRO A 83 -9.55 16.32 3.57
N ASN A 84 -8.67 16.43 2.57
CA ASN A 84 -7.27 16.87 2.68
C ASN A 84 -6.30 15.90 3.40
N TYR A 85 -6.76 14.72 3.85
CA TYR A 85 -5.85 13.67 4.33
C TYR A 85 -4.98 13.11 3.20
N LEU A 86 -5.57 13.02 2.02
CA LEU A 86 -4.88 12.73 0.78
C LEU A 86 -4.46 14.08 0.20
N HIS A 87 -3.17 14.32 0.06
CA HIS A 87 -2.63 15.58 -0.47
C HIS A 87 -3.28 15.92 -1.83
N ASP A 88 -3.59 17.18 -2.09
CA ASP A 88 -4.43 17.63 -3.22
C ASP A 88 -3.95 17.09 -4.58
N SER A 89 -2.64 16.93 -4.76
CA SER A 89 -2.03 16.35 -5.97
C SER A 89 -2.47 14.91 -6.29
N TRP A 90 -3.15 14.21 -5.38
CA TRP A 90 -3.64 12.85 -5.57
C TRP A 90 -5.13 12.78 -5.86
N LEU A 91 -5.88 13.88 -5.65
CA LEU A 91 -7.27 13.97 -6.09
C LEU A 91 -7.33 13.77 -7.61
N ASP A 92 -6.41 14.36 -8.38
CA ASP A 92 -6.34 14.19 -9.84
C ASP A 92 -6.19 12.73 -10.31
N PHE A 93 -5.58 11.85 -9.50
CA PHE A 93 -5.39 10.42 -9.81
C PHE A 93 -6.53 9.52 -9.29
N LEU A 94 -7.38 10.04 -8.41
CA LEU A 94 -8.50 9.34 -7.76
C LEU A 94 -9.87 9.90 -8.15
N TYR A 95 -9.92 10.84 -9.10
CA TYR A 95 -11.14 11.46 -9.59
C TYR A 95 -11.11 11.46 -11.12
N TRP A 96 -11.20 10.27 -11.74
CA TRP A 96 -11.35 10.18 -13.20
C TRP A 96 -12.82 10.24 -13.67
N ASP A 97 -13.78 10.45 -12.77
CA ASP A 97 -15.20 10.55 -13.13
C ASP A 97 -15.82 11.95 -12.88
N THR A 98 -15.00 12.94 -12.52
CA THR A 98 -15.50 14.32 -12.50
C THR A 98 -15.23 14.91 -13.88
N GLU A 99 -16.28 15.07 -14.68
CA GLU A 99 -16.23 16.00 -15.82
C GLU A 99 -15.64 17.31 -15.32
N LEU A 100 -14.50 17.71 -15.88
CA LEU A 100 -13.99 19.05 -15.68
C LEU A 100 -15.05 19.98 -16.26
N GLU A 101 -15.80 20.66 -15.38
CA GLU A 101 -16.64 21.77 -15.82
C GLU A 101 -15.76 22.82 -16.53
N PRO A 102 -16.28 23.45 -17.59
CA PRO A 102 -15.49 24.07 -18.66
C PRO A 102 -14.57 25.21 -18.25
#